data_AF-A0A7C3THU1-F1
#
_entry.id   AF-A0A7C3THU1-F1
#
_cell.length_a   1.000
_cell.length_b   1.000
_cell.length_c   1.000
_cell.angle_alpha   90.00
_cell.angle_beta   90.00
_cell.angle_gamma   90.00
#
_symmetry.space_group_name_H-M   'P 1'
#
loop_
_entity.id
_entity.type
_entity.pdbx_description
1 polymer ?
#
loop_
_entity_poly.entity_id
_entity_poly.type
_entity_poly.pdbx_seq_one_letter_code
_entity_poly.pdbx_strand_id
1 'polypeptide(L)'
;MVRKGWVSIVLKEDLAKKINEKIESEYKEKHKKPQLSTYVQDLLWEVIESEEILRKYGPFLEKFAVEPDKIFIKDNRLDRIAELVLKDGELYCRLDESLNCVHIGFAWSIPEVYKAMELHGKKMPKIE
;
A
#
# COMPACT_ATOMS: atom_id res chain seq x y z
N MET A 1 -27.06 18.63 -12.94
CA MET A 1 -27.21 17.22 -13.35
C MET A 1 -25.86 16.70 -13.82
N VAL A 2 -25.47 15.51 -13.35
CA VAL A 2 -24.26 14.84 -13.80
C VAL A 2 -24.49 14.31 -15.24
N ARG A 3 -23.45 14.30 -16.09
CA ARG A 3 -23.56 13.82 -17.48
C ARG A 3 -23.93 12.33 -17.52
N LYS A 4 -24.62 11.87 -18.57
CA LYS A 4 -24.93 10.43 -18.75
C LYS A 4 -23.63 9.61 -18.71
N GLY A 5 -23.62 8.53 -17.91
CA GLY A 5 -22.44 7.67 -17.70
C GLY A 5 -21.50 8.16 -16.58
N TRP A 6 -21.80 9.29 -15.94
CA TRP A 6 -21.02 9.81 -14.82
C TRP A 6 -21.81 9.71 -13.52
N VAL A 7 -21.10 9.46 -12.42
CA VAL A 7 -21.65 9.38 -11.07
C VAL A 7 -21.04 10.47 -10.18
N SER A 8 -21.81 10.97 -9.22
CA SER A 8 -21.32 11.91 -8.21
C SER A 8 -20.90 11.17 -6.94
N ILE A 9 -19.72 11.50 -6.42
CA ILE A 9 -19.22 11.00 -5.14
C ILE A 9 -19.09 12.18 -4.19
N VAL A 10 -19.52 12.01 -2.94
CA VAL A 10 -19.35 13.01 -1.88
C VAL A 10 -18.10 12.68 -1.08
N LEU A 11 -17.20 13.64 -0.95
CA LEU A 11 -15.98 13.52 -0.16
C LEU A 11 -16.07 14.43 1.06
N LYS A 12 -15.44 14.03 2.16
CA LYS A 12 -15.20 14.96 3.26
C LYS A 12 -14.30 16.11 2.79
N GLU A 13 -14.55 17.30 3.30
CA GLU A 13 -13.85 18.51 2.88
C GLU A 13 -12.34 18.45 3.14
N ASP A 14 -11.95 17.92 4.30
CA ASP A 14 -10.55 17.71 4.69
C ASP A 14 -9.81 16.75 3.74
N LEU A 15 -10.49 15.67 3.33
CA LEU A 15 -9.96 14.74 2.34
C LEU A 15 -9.80 15.41 0.96
N ALA A 16 -10.81 16.15 0.51
CA ALA A 16 -10.74 16.88 -0.76
C ALA A 16 -9.59 17.90 -0.76
N LYS A 17 -9.40 18.62 0.35
CA LYS A 17 -8.28 19.54 0.55
C LYS A 17 -6.93 18.82 0.46
N LYS A 18 -6.78 17.70 1.16
CA LYS A 18 -5.54 16.90 1.15
C LYS A 18 -5.21 16.37 -0.25
N ILE A 19 -6.22 15.95 -1.02
CA ILE A 19 -6.01 15.50 -2.41
C ILE A 19 -5.55 16.67 -3.29
N ASN A 20 -6.16 17.85 -3.15
CA ASN A 20 -5.71 19.03 -3.90
C ASN A 20 -4.28 19.43 -3.54
N GLU A 21 -3.91 19.44 -2.26
CA GLU A 21 -2.53 19.69 -1.82
C GLU A 21 -1.53 18.69 -2.43
N LYS A 22 -1.92 17.41 -2.52
CA LYS A 22 -1.12 16.38 -3.19
C LYS A 22 -0.94 16.67 -4.69
N ILE A 23 -2.03 16.97 -5.41
CA ILE A 23 -1.98 17.36 -6.84
C ILE A 23 -1.06 18.57 -7.04
N GLU A 24 -1.21 19.60 -6.20
CA GLU A 24 -0.38 20.80 -6.26
C GLU A 24 1.10 20.50 -6.05
N SER A 25 1.44 19.65 -5.09
CA SER A 25 2.82 19.25 -4.80
C SER A 25 3.45 18.38 -5.90
N GLU A 26 2.71 17.41 -6.45
CA GLU A 26 3.22 16.44 -7.43
C GLU A 26 3.37 17.04 -8.84
N TYR A 27 2.52 18.02 -9.17
CA TYR A 27 2.48 18.65 -10.48
C TYR A 27 3.03 20.08 -10.44
N LYS A 28 3.73 20.47 -9.37
CA LYS A 28 4.27 21.82 -9.18
C LYS A 28 5.10 22.32 -10.37
N GLU A 29 5.96 21.45 -10.90
CA GLU A 29 6.86 21.75 -12.03
C GLU A 29 6.27 21.36 -13.39
N LYS A 30 5.04 20.85 -13.44
CA LYS A 30 4.40 20.40 -14.69
C LYS A 30 3.54 21.51 -15.29
N HIS A 31 3.59 21.65 -16.61
CA HIS A 31 2.81 22.64 -17.36
C HIS A 31 1.28 22.46 -17.24
N LYS A 32 0.80 21.27 -16.87
CA LYS A 32 -0.63 20.99 -16.72
C LYS A 32 -0.89 20.10 -15.50
N LYS A 33 -1.81 20.55 -14.65
CA LYS A 33 -2.33 19.79 -13.51
C LYS A 33 -3.63 19.08 -13.90
N PRO A 34 -3.85 17.85 -13.45
CA PRO A 34 -5.13 17.17 -13.65
C PRO A 34 -6.24 17.87 -12.86
N GLN A 35 -7.48 17.75 -13.32
CA GLN A 35 -8.63 18.09 -12.49
C GLN A 35 -8.76 17.07 -11.35
N LEU A 36 -9.32 17.49 -10.21
CA LEU A 36 -9.57 16.62 -9.06
C LEU A 36 -10.29 15.33 -9.46
N SER A 37 -11.31 15.41 -10.31
CA SER A 37 -12.07 14.25 -10.77
C SER A 37 -11.21 13.26 -11.56
N THR A 38 -10.33 13.75 -12.44
CA THR A 38 -9.40 12.90 -13.21
C THR A 38 -8.41 12.22 -12.27
N TYR A 39 -7.76 12.99 -11.40
CA TYR A 39 -6.79 12.47 -10.45
C TYR A 39 -7.39 11.39 -9.53
N VAL A 40 -8.59 11.63 -9.01
CA VAL A 40 -9.29 10.65 -8.17
C VAL A 40 -9.66 9.39 -8.94
N GLN A 41 -10.08 9.51 -10.21
CA GLN A 41 -10.38 8.34 -11.04
C GLN A 41 -9.13 7.50 -11.30
N ASP A 42 -8.02 8.14 -11.67
CA ASP A 42 -6.75 7.46 -11.92
C ASP A 42 -6.27 6.73 -10.65
N LEU A 43 -6.32 7.40 -9.49
CA LEU A 43 -5.99 6.79 -8.20
C LEU A 43 -6.89 5.60 -7.86
N LEU A 44 -8.19 5.69 -8.13
CA LEU A 44 -9.12 4.58 -7.89
C LEU A 44 -8.81 3.39 -8.80
N TRP A 45 -8.47 3.62 -10.07
CA TRP A 45 -8.08 2.57 -10.99
C TRP A 45 -6.80 1.86 -10.54
N GLU A 46 -5.77 2.61 -10.14
CA GLU A 46 -4.53 2.04 -9.61
C GLU A 46 -4.78 1.15 -8.38
N VAL A 47 -5.63 1.61 -7.46
CA VAL A 47 -6.00 0.82 -6.28
C VAL A 47 -6.74 -0.46 -6.68
N ILE A 48 -7.74 -0.37 -7.55
CA ILE A 48 -8.51 -1.54 -8.01
C ILE A 48 -7.58 -2.56 -8.69
N GLU A 49 -6.73 -2.12 -9.62
CA GLU A 49 -5.79 -3.00 -10.32
C GLU A 49 -4.81 -3.67 -9.35
N SER A 50 -4.26 -2.90 -8.40
CA SER A 50 -3.36 -3.45 -7.39
C SER A 50 -4.04 -4.50 -6.50
N GLU A 51 -5.29 -4.27 -6.09
CA GLU A 51 -6.07 -5.25 -5.33
C GLU A 51 -6.36 -6.51 -6.14
N GLU A 52 -6.71 -6.38 -7.42
CA GLU A 52 -6.97 -7.52 -8.30
C GLU A 52 -5.72 -8.38 -8.50
N ILE A 53 -4.56 -7.77 -8.68
CA ILE A 53 -3.27 -8.46 -8.77
C ILE A 53 -2.99 -9.20 -7.45
N LEU A 54 -3.14 -8.53 -6.31
CA LEU A 54 -2.91 -9.16 -4.99
C LEU A 54 -3.86 -10.34 -4.77
N ARG A 55 -5.15 -10.20 -5.10
CA ARG A 55 -6.11 -11.31 -5.02
C ARG A 55 -5.79 -12.44 -5.99
N LYS A 56 -5.27 -12.14 -7.18
CA LYS A 56 -4.95 -13.16 -8.19
C LYS A 56 -3.70 -13.96 -7.80
N TYR A 57 -2.66 -13.29 -7.32
CA TYR A 57 -1.36 -13.92 -7.08
C TYR A 57 -1.11 -14.29 -5.61
N GLY A 58 -1.87 -13.74 -4.67
CA GLY A 58 -1.85 -14.08 -3.25
C GLY A 58 -3.25 -14.20 -2.62
N PRO A 59 -4.23 -14.91 -3.22
CA PRO A 59 -5.61 -14.98 -2.72
C PRO A 59 -5.73 -15.54 -1.29
N PHE A 60 -4.71 -16.28 -0.85
CA PHE A 60 -4.66 -16.92 0.45
C PHE A 60 -3.93 -16.08 1.50
N LEU A 61 -3.36 -14.92 1.14
CA LEU A 61 -2.63 -14.05 2.07
C LEU A 61 -3.43 -12.79 2.39
N GLU A 62 -3.55 -12.50 3.68
CA GLU A 62 -4.25 -11.31 4.18
C GLU A 62 -3.40 -10.60 5.22
N LYS A 63 -3.37 -9.26 5.16
CA LYS A 63 -2.80 -8.45 6.24
C LYS A 63 -3.65 -8.68 7.50
N PHE A 64 -3.05 -9.20 8.57
CA PHE A 64 -3.73 -9.42 9.84
C PHE A 64 -3.48 -8.25 10.79
N ALA A 65 -2.21 -7.90 11.03
CA ALA A 65 -1.82 -6.79 11.90
C ALA A 65 -0.42 -6.27 11.53
N VAL A 66 -0.13 -5.01 11.88
CA VAL A 66 1.20 -4.41 11.77
C VAL A 66 1.51 -3.69 13.08
N GLU A 67 2.61 -4.08 13.71
CA GLU A 67 3.20 -3.49 14.92
C GLU A 67 4.53 -2.81 14.55
N PRO A 68 5.15 -2.02 15.44
CA PRO A 68 6.40 -1.31 15.12
C PRO A 68 7.52 -2.22 14.61
N ASP A 69 7.70 -3.41 15.20
CA ASP A 69 8.77 -4.36 14.91
C ASP A 69 8.27 -5.68 14.29
N LYS A 70 6.96 -5.83 14.10
CA LYS A 70 6.34 -7.10 13.65
C LYS A 70 5.23 -6.88 12.65
N ILE A 71 5.12 -7.81 11.71
CA ILE A 71 4.03 -7.86 10.73
C ILE A 71 3.41 -9.25 10.79
N PHE A 72 2.09 -9.28 10.85
CA PHE A 72 1.33 -10.52 10.91
C PHE A 72 0.52 -10.67 9.62
N ILE A 73 0.76 -11.78 8.93
CA ILE A 73 0.04 -12.15 7.70
C ILE A 73 -0.71 -13.44 7.99
N LYS A 74 -2.00 -13.46 7.69
CA LYS A 74 -2.79 -14.68 7.71
C LYS A 74 -2.58 -15.43 6.40
N ASP A 75 -2.10 -16.67 6.47
CA ASP A 75 -2.07 -17.62 5.34
C ASP A 75 -3.25 -18.58 5.48
N ASN A 76 -4.31 -18.30 4.72
CA ASN A 76 -5.54 -19.07 4.68
C ASN A 76 -5.36 -20.47 4.04
N ARG A 77 -4.29 -20.72 3.28
CA ARG A 77 -3.98 -22.05 2.72
C ARG A 77 -3.37 -22.95 3.80
N LEU A 78 -2.56 -22.38 4.69
CA LEU A 78 -1.95 -23.10 5.81
C LEU A 78 -2.79 -23.07 7.09
N ASP A 79 -3.84 -22.24 7.12
CA ASP A 79 -4.64 -21.91 8.31
C ASP A 79 -3.76 -21.45 9.49
N ARG A 80 -2.81 -20.54 9.19
CA ARG A 80 -1.81 -20.04 10.14
C ARG A 80 -1.60 -18.54 10.01
N ILE A 81 -1.06 -17.95 11.08
CA ILE A 81 -0.55 -16.57 11.08
C ILE A 81 0.97 -16.64 10.97
N ALA A 82 1.53 -16.10 9.90
CA ALA A 82 2.94 -15.87 9.73
C ALA A 82 3.34 -14.58 10.48
N GLU A 83 4.19 -14.72 11.49
CA GLU A 83 4.86 -13.60 12.15
C GLU A 83 6.16 -13.27 11.39
N LEU A 84 6.24 -12.05 10.89
CA LEU A 84 7.44 -11.47 10.31
C LEU A 84 8.03 -10.51 11.33
N VAL A 85 9.30 -10.68 11.66
CA VAL A 85 10.03 -9.78 12.56
C VAL A 85 10.95 -8.88 11.77
N LEU A 86 10.98 -7.59 12.11
CA LEU A 86 12.02 -6.67 11.67
C LEU A 86 13.27 -6.89 12.54
N LYS A 87 14.37 -7.30 11.94
CA LYS A 87 15.68 -7.34 12.61
C LYS A 87 16.73 -6.79 11.67
N ASP A 88 17.56 -5.86 12.17
CA ASP A 88 18.64 -5.23 11.40
C ASP A 88 18.16 -4.64 10.05
N GLY A 89 16.90 -4.19 10.02
CA GLY A 89 16.22 -3.66 8.85
C GLY A 89 16.00 -4.67 7.72
N GLU A 90 15.87 -5.95 8.06
CA GLU A 90 15.39 -7.02 7.18
C GLU A 90 14.13 -7.63 7.78
N LEU A 91 13.26 -8.15 6.91
CA LEU A 91 12.10 -8.94 7.32
C LEU A 91 12.49 -10.41 7.39
N TYR A 92 12.19 -11.05 8.51
CA TYR A 92 12.39 -12.48 8.69
C TYR A 92 11.07 -13.17 9.02
N CYS A 93 10.69 -14.18 8.24
CA CYS A 93 9.48 -14.97 8.48
C CYS A 93 9.78 -16.06 9.50
N ARG A 94 9.11 -16.04 10.66
CA ARG A 94 9.23 -17.10 11.66
C ARG A 94 8.53 -18.39 11.27
N LEU A 95 7.51 -18.31 10.40
CA LEU A 95 6.76 -19.50 9.97
C LEU A 95 7.56 -20.35 8.98
N ASP A 96 8.23 -19.72 8.02
CA ASP A 96 9.06 -20.40 7.01
C ASP A 96 10.56 -20.42 7.35
N GLU A 97 10.93 -19.81 8.49
CA GLU A 97 12.31 -19.63 8.95
C GLU A 97 13.24 -19.01 7.90
N SER A 98 12.71 -18.09 7.08
CA SER A 98 13.38 -17.59 5.87
C SER A 98 13.25 -16.07 5.72
N LEU A 99 14.27 -15.45 5.10
CA LEU A 99 14.26 -14.07 4.61
C LEU A 99 13.61 -13.93 3.22
N ASN A 100 13.32 -15.05 2.56
CA ASN A 100 12.77 -15.09 1.22
C ASN A 100 11.66 -16.15 1.14
N CYS A 101 10.42 -15.71 1.26
CA CYS A 101 9.23 -16.55 1.12
C CYS A 101 8.05 -15.71 0.63
N VAL A 102 6.91 -16.37 0.38
CA VAL A 102 5.69 -15.70 -0.10
C VAL A 102 5.16 -14.67 0.91
N HIS A 103 5.28 -14.92 2.22
CA HIS A 103 4.89 -13.98 3.27
C HIS A 103 5.74 -12.70 3.23
N ILE A 104 7.05 -12.83 3.02
CA ILE A 104 7.96 -11.69 2.84
C ILE A 104 7.58 -10.90 1.58
N GLY A 105 7.39 -11.59 0.45
CA GLY A 105 6.97 -10.95 -0.80
C GLY A 105 5.66 -10.17 -0.66
N PHE A 106 4.67 -10.76 0.03
CA PHE A 106 3.40 -10.10 0.31
C PHE A 106 3.56 -8.91 1.27
N ALA A 107 4.40 -9.02 2.30
CA ALA A 107 4.64 -7.91 3.24
C ALA A 107 5.12 -6.64 2.54
N TRP A 108 5.95 -6.78 1.49
CA TRP A 108 6.42 -5.64 0.70
C TRP A 108 5.32 -4.92 -0.09
N SER A 109 4.15 -5.54 -0.28
CA SER A 109 2.99 -4.87 -0.87
C SER A 109 2.20 -4.01 0.13
N ILE A 110 2.47 -4.13 1.43
CA ILE A 110 1.74 -3.44 2.50
C ILE A 110 2.43 -2.09 2.81
N PRO A 111 1.79 -0.94 2.56
CA PRO A 111 2.42 0.38 2.77
C PRO A 111 2.89 0.64 4.20
N GLU A 112 2.19 0.10 5.20
CA GLU A 112 2.53 0.25 6.62
C GLU A 112 3.87 -0.42 7.00
N VAL A 113 4.31 -1.42 6.24
CA VAL A 113 5.61 -2.09 6.45
C VAL A 113 6.76 -1.11 6.27
N TYR A 114 6.69 -0.23 5.26
CA TYR A 114 7.72 0.77 5.02
C TYR A 114 7.83 1.78 6.17
N LYS A 115 6.71 2.13 6.81
CA LYS A 115 6.70 3.01 7.99
C LYS A 115 7.35 2.33 9.19
N ALA A 116 7.06 1.05 9.40
CA ALA A 116 7.69 0.25 10.45
C ALA A 116 9.22 0.14 10.25
N MET A 117 9.67 -0.02 8.99
CA MET A 117 11.09 -0.06 8.66
C MET A 117 11.82 1.26 8.84
N GLU A 118 11.19 2.38 8.51
CA GLU A 118 11.77 3.72 8.70
C GLU A 118 12.05 4.00 10.19
N LEU A 119 11.14 3.58 11.08
CA LEU A 119 11.32 3.68 12.54
C LEU A 119 12.53 2.89 13.06
N HIS A 120 12.93 1.83 12.35
CA HIS A 120 14.08 0.99 12.69
C HIS A 120 15.40 1.48 12.05
N GLY A 121 15.44 2.71 11.55
CA GLY A 121 16.68 3.39 11.18
C GLY A 121 17.24 3.03 9.80
N LYS A 122 16.54 2.22 8.99
CA LYS A 122 16.86 2.05 7.56
C LYS A 122 16.07 3.04 6.72
N LYS A 123 16.80 3.94 6.05
CA LYS A 123 16.26 4.76 4.96
C LYS A 123 16.01 3.87 3.75
N MET A 124 14.97 4.16 2.97
CA MET A 124 14.77 3.55 1.65
C MET A 124 16.09 3.53 0.87
N PRO A 125 16.41 2.45 0.13
CA PRO A 125 17.55 2.45 -0.78
C PRO A 125 17.45 3.71 -1.66
N LYS A 126 18.52 4.49 -1.72
CA LYS A 126 18.60 5.54 -2.74
C LYS A 126 18.65 4.82 -4.08
N ILE A 127 17.67 5.07 -4.93
CA ILE A 127 17.75 4.69 -6.33
C ILE A 127 18.78 5.66 -6.93
N GLU A 128 19.97 5.14 -7.25
CA GLU A 128 20.98 5.85 -8.06
C GLU A 128 20.61 5.76 -9.55
#